data_AF-A0A7V3JRG8-F1
#
_entry.id   AF-A0A7V3JRG8-F1
#
_cell.length_a   1.000
_cell.length_b   1.000
_cell.length_c   1.000
_cell.angle_alpha   90.00
_cell.angle_beta   90.00
_cell.angle_gamma   90.00
#
_symmetry.space_group_name_H-M   'P 1'
#
loop_
_entity.id
_entity.type
_entity.pdbx_description
1 polymer ?
#
loop_
_entity_poly.entity_id
_entity_poly.type
_entity_poly.pdbx_seq_one_letter_code
_entity_poly.pdbx_strand_id
1 'polypeptide(L)'
;MGHKVPPYTLRLGINEYWKSRWFFTRNFKVYLEADYIIRKTIREMFKKTGIIDVIIERKDPEHCKVIIKTARPGVLIGREGQRLKKLQEKIDKQLSEIFKKSNLPKPATEVIVEEVKKPTAYASYLAQIAAIDIEKNKSVRAVMKKIIERAKQNKEILGVKIRVSGRLGGANIHRSEMITWGRMPLSKLRAKIDYAFEEALTKYGIIGVKVWLYKGDLEEIKEGPSIEER
;
A
#
# COMPACT_ATOMS: atom_id res chain seq x y z
N MET A 1 -11.20 -23.75 4.30
CA MET A 1 -10.29 -22.63 4.71
C MET A 1 -11.11 -21.64 5.52
N GLY A 2 -10.66 -21.23 6.70
CA GLY A 2 -11.39 -20.22 7.49
C GLY A 2 -11.32 -18.83 6.88
N HIS A 3 -12.44 -18.11 6.86
CA HIS A 3 -12.51 -16.71 6.48
C HIS A 3 -11.79 -15.86 7.53
N LYS A 4 -10.70 -15.18 7.14
CA LYS A 4 -9.96 -14.27 8.03
C LYS A 4 -10.16 -12.84 7.56
N VAL A 5 -10.55 -11.97 8.49
CA VAL A 5 -10.69 -10.53 8.25
C VAL A 5 -9.30 -9.91 7.98
N PRO A 6 -9.17 -8.96 7.04
CA PRO A 6 -7.94 -8.22 6.82
C PRO A 6 -7.45 -7.53 8.12
N PRO A 7 -6.17 -7.64 8.49
CA PRO A 7 -5.64 -7.06 9.72
C PRO A 7 -5.82 -5.54 9.82
N TYR A 8 -5.74 -4.84 8.69
CA TYR A 8 -5.97 -3.39 8.58
C TYR A 8 -7.40 -3.02 8.98
N THR A 9 -8.40 -3.68 8.38
CA THR A 9 -9.83 -3.42 8.65
C THR A 9 -10.18 -3.69 10.10
N LEU A 10 -9.66 -4.77 10.68
CA LEU A 10 -9.92 -5.14 12.08
C LEU A 10 -9.41 -4.09 13.09
N ARG A 11 -8.43 -3.26 12.69
CA ARG A 11 -7.77 -2.30 13.59
C ARG A 11 -7.97 -0.84 13.18
N LEU A 12 -8.78 -0.61 12.16
CA LEU A 12 -9.14 0.72 11.71
C LEU A 12 -9.88 1.45 12.83
N GLY A 13 -9.42 2.63 13.22
CA GLY A 13 -9.97 3.40 14.34
C GLY A 13 -9.43 3.00 15.73
N ILE A 14 -8.59 1.96 15.81
CA ILE A 14 -7.88 1.58 17.05
C ILE A 14 -6.40 1.95 16.94
N ASN A 15 -5.70 1.36 15.96
CA ASN A 15 -4.26 1.58 15.76
C ASN A 15 -3.88 1.89 14.31
N GLU A 16 -4.81 1.72 13.37
CA GLU A 16 -4.67 2.12 11.98
C GLU A 16 -5.65 3.25 11.66
N TYR A 17 -5.21 4.15 10.79
CA TYR A 17 -5.99 5.33 10.38
C TYR A 17 -6.49 5.21 8.95
N TRP A 18 -7.49 6.04 8.62
CA TRP A 18 -8.03 6.18 7.29
C TRP A 18 -6.98 6.77 6.32
N LYS A 19 -6.90 6.18 5.13
CA LYS A 19 -6.05 6.64 4.03
C LYS A 19 -6.66 7.77 3.21
N SER A 20 -7.97 7.94 3.27
CA SER A 20 -8.66 9.11 2.73
C SER A 20 -9.22 9.90 3.91
N ARG A 21 -8.80 11.16 4.05
CA ARG A 21 -9.13 12.04 5.18
C ARG A 21 -9.87 13.25 4.66
N TRP A 22 -11.19 13.16 4.66
CA TRP A 22 -12.11 14.23 4.28
C TRP A 22 -13.51 13.87 4.75
N PHE A 23 -14.38 14.87 4.85
CA PHE A 23 -15.78 14.66 5.21
C PHE A 23 -16.67 15.61 4.41
N PHE A 24 -17.46 15.04 3.48
CA PHE A 24 -18.47 15.78 2.72
C PHE A 24 -19.78 15.01 2.76
N THR A 25 -20.84 15.64 3.27
CA THR A 25 -22.17 15.03 3.35
C THR A 25 -22.88 15.02 2.00
N ARG A 26 -22.79 16.12 1.26
CA ARG A 26 -23.29 16.23 -0.12
C ARG A 26 -22.26 15.72 -1.11
N ASN A 27 -22.73 15.13 -2.21
CA ASN A 27 -21.89 14.65 -3.33
C ASN A 27 -20.82 13.61 -2.96
N PHE A 28 -20.97 12.93 -1.81
CA PHE A 28 -20.03 11.90 -1.33
C PHE A 28 -19.67 10.86 -2.41
N LYS A 29 -20.68 10.40 -3.16
CA LYS A 29 -20.50 9.44 -4.25
C LYS A 29 -19.46 9.90 -5.28
N VAL A 30 -19.50 11.17 -5.67
CA VAL A 30 -18.60 11.76 -6.67
C VAL A 30 -17.17 11.82 -6.14
N TYR A 31 -17.01 12.25 -4.88
CA TYR A 31 -15.69 12.31 -4.24
C TYR A 31 -15.08 10.92 -4.00
N LEU A 32 -15.91 9.93 -3.65
CA LEU A 32 -15.47 8.55 -3.52
C LEU A 32 -14.99 7.96 -4.86
N GLU A 33 -15.73 8.22 -5.94
CA GLU A 33 -15.36 7.81 -7.30
C GLU A 33 -14.05 8.48 -7.74
N ALA A 34 -13.91 9.78 -7.46
CA ALA A 34 -12.68 10.53 -7.71
C ALA A 34 -11.47 9.92 -6.97
N ASP A 35 -11.61 9.61 -5.69
CA ASP A 35 -10.56 8.98 -4.88
C ASP A 35 -10.16 7.60 -5.43
N TYR A 36 -11.14 6.79 -5.86
CA TYR A 36 -10.88 5.50 -6.49
C TYR A 36 -10.08 5.65 -7.77
N ILE A 37 -10.45 6.61 -8.63
CA ILE A 37 -9.77 6.86 -9.91
C ILE A 37 -8.35 7.36 -9.69
N ILE A 38 -8.12 8.28 -8.74
CA ILE A 38 -6.77 8.72 -8.37
C ILE A 38 -5.90 7.51 -8.00
N ARG A 39 -6.39 6.63 -7.11
CA ARG A 39 -5.65 5.44 -6.67
C ARG A 39 -5.41 4.45 -7.81
N LYS A 40 -6.41 4.25 -8.67
CA LYS A 40 -6.31 3.37 -9.86
C LYS A 40 -5.24 3.87 -10.82
N THR A 41 -5.26 5.16 -11.15
CA THR A 41 -4.33 5.78 -12.09
C THR A 41 -2.89 5.76 -11.59
N ILE A 42 -2.68 6.03 -10.30
CA ILE A 42 -1.36 5.89 -9.67
C ILE A 42 -0.87 4.44 -9.78
N ARG A 43 -1.72 3.45 -9.44
CA ARG A 43 -1.36 2.03 -9.50
C ARG A 43 -1.05 1.55 -10.92
N GLU A 44 -1.78 2.03 -11.91
CA GLU A 44 -1.58 1.67 -13.32
C GLU A 44 -0.30 2.27 -13.90
N MET A 45 -0.01 3.54 -13.61
CA MET A 45 1.21 4.21 -14.09
C MET A 45 2.47 3.70 -13.40
N PHE A 46 2.37 3.37 -12.11
CA PHE A 46 3.51 3.03 -11.27
C PHE A 46 3.40 1.61 -10.71
N LYS A 47 3.30 0.63 -11.62
CA LYS A 47 3.26 -0.79 -11.24
C LYS A 47 4.57 -1.21 -10.56
N LYS A 48 4.47 -1.65 -9.30
CA LYS A 48 5.57 -2.26 -8.53
C LYS A 48 6.82 -1.38 -8.43
N THR A 49 6.65 -0.05 -8.43
CA THR A 49 7.77 0.91 -8.35
C THR A 49 8.21 1.24 -6.92
N GLY A 50 7.63 0.59 -5.91
CA GLY A 50 7.94 0.85 -4.51
C GLY A 50 7.02 1.88 -3.86
N ILE A 51 5.80 2.04 -4.35
CA ILE A 51 4.75 2.83 -3.68
C ILE A 51 4.31 2.06 -2.44
N ILE A 52 4.41 2.70 -1.27
CA ILE A 52 4.08 2.10 0.02
C ILE A 52 2.63 2.40 0.36
N ASP A 53 2.25 3.68 0.27
CA ASP A 53 0.90 4.11 0.54
C ASP A 53 0.51 5.36 -0.25
N VAL A 54 -0.80 5.56 -0.41
CA VAL A 54 -1.39 6.75 -1.03
C VAL A 54 -2.41 7.32 -0.06
N ILE A 55 -2.14 8.52 0.44
CA ILE A 55 -3.01 9.24 1.35
C ILE A 55 -3.67 10.38 0.56
N ILE A 56 -4.99 10.51 0.68
CA ILE A 56 -5.75 11.57 0.04
C ILE A 56 -6.36 12.42 1.14
N GLU A 57 -6.04 13.71 1.17
CA GLU A 57 -6.57 14.67 2.13
C GLU A 57 -7.33 15.75 1.36
N ARG A 58 -8.54 16.08 1.81
CA ARG A 58 -9.31 17.21 1.28
C ARG A 58 -9.78 18.05 2.46
N LYS A 59 -9.28 19.28 2.53
CA LYS A 59 -9.75 20.26 3.52
C LYS A 59 -11.05 20.90 3.05
N ASP A 60 -11.05 21.29 1.79
CA ASP A 60 -12.17 21.97 1.13
C ASP A 60 -12.58 21.20 -0.13
N PRO A 61 -13.84 21.37 -0.60
CA PRO A 61 -14.31 20.77 -1.85
C PRO A 61 -13.45 21.10 -3.08
N GLU A 62 -12.74 22.22 -3.04
CA GLU A 62 -11.91 22.77 -4.10
C GLU A 62 -10.46 22.27 -4.08
N HIS A 63 -9.97 21.76 -2.94
CA HIS A 63 -8.56 21.39 -2.78
C HIS A 63 -8.40 19.90 -2.48
N CYS A 64 -7.63 19.21 -3.30
CA CYS A 64 -7.35 17.78 -3.15
C CYS A 64 -5.84 17.54 -3.07
N LYS A 65 -5.36 17.18 -1.88
CA LYS A 65 -3.96 16.86 -1.63
C LYS A 65 -3.74 15.35 -1.67
N VAL A 66 -2.90 14.88 -2.58
CA VAL A 66 -2.55 13.47 -2.75
C VAL A 66 -1.11 13.29 -2.31
N ILE A 67 -0.90 12.59 -1.19
CA ILE A 67 0.42 12.29 -0.65
C ILE A 67 0.78 10.85 -1.02
N ILE A 68 1.82 10.69 -1.83
CA ILE A 68 2.34 9.39 -2.25
C ILE A 68 3.59 9.07 -1.44
N LYS A 69 3.48 8.08 -0.56
CA LYS A 69 4.61 7.54 0.22
C LYS A 69 5.35 6.52 -0.63
N THR A 70 6.64 6.75 -0.86
CA THR A 70 7.45 5.90 -1.75
C THR A 70 8.82 5.59 -1.16
N ALA A 71 9.32 4.40 -1.51
CA ALA A 71 10.69 3.99 -1.25
C ALA A 71 11.69 4.63 -2.23
N ARG A 72 11.22 5.10 -3.39
CA ARG A 72 12.06 5.56 -4.51
C ARG A 72 11.46 6.81 -5.16
N PRO A 73 11.66 8.00 -4.57
CA PRO A 73 11.08 9.24 -5.09
C PRO A 73 11.55 9.56 -6.52
N GLY A 74 12.82 9.31 -6.83
CA GLY A 74 13.39 9.60 -8.16
C GLY A 74 12.69 8.88 -9.32
N VAL A 75 12.13 7.68 -9.09
CA VAL A 75 11.40 6.94 -10.15
C VAL A 75 10.04 7.59 -10.44
N LEU A 76 9.38 8.15 -9.41
CA LEU A 76 8.10 8.83 -9.52
C LEU A 76 8.24 10.22 -10.14
N ILE A 77 9.26 10.98 -9.72
CA ILE A 77 9.53 12.33 -10.23
C ILE A 77 9.98 12.26 -11.70
N GLY A 78 10.89 11.33 -12.01
CA GLY A 78 11.49 11.20 -13.34
C GLY A 78 12.53 12.29 -13.64
N ARG A 79 13.02 12.33 -14.89
CA ARG A 79 13.93 13.39 -15.35
C ARG A 79 13.17 14.72 -15.34
N GLU A 80 13.69 15.71 -14.62
CA GLU A 80 13.12 17.08 -14.53
C GLU A 80 11.64 17.14 -14.11
N GLY A 81 11.15 16.15 -13.35
CA GLY A 81 9.76 16.13 -12.90
C GLY A 81 8.72 15.77 -13.97
N GLN A 82 9.13 15.34 -15.17
CA GLN A 82 8.21 15.05 -16.27
C GLN A 82 7.19 13.97 -15.95
N ARG A 83 7.54 12.94 -15.16
CA ARG A 83 6.59 11.86 -14.82
C ARG A 83 5.53 12.32 -13.84
N LEU A 84 5.90 13.19 -12.90
CA LEU A 84 4.96 13.78 -11.95
C LEU A 84 3.97 14.71 -12.67
N LYS A 85 4.45 15.54 -13.60
CA LYS A 85 3.59 16.37 -14.46
C LYS A 85 2.61 15.52 -15.28
N LYS A 86 3.09 14.46 -15.92
CA LYS A 86 2.23 13.52 -16.66
C LYS A 86 1.19 12.83 -15.77
N LEU A 87 1.54 12.49 -14.53
CA LEU A 87 0.59 11.92 -13.57
C LEU A 87 -0.49 12.94 -13.21
N GLN A 88 -0.10 14.18 -12.89
CA GLN A 88 -1.02 15.27 -12.58
C GLN A 88 -1.98 15.53 -13.74
N GLU A 89 -1.46 15.69 -14.97
CA GLU A 89 -2.28 15.87 -16.17
C GLU A 89 -3.28 14.72 -16.38
N LYS A 90 -2.86 13.47 -16.15
CA LYS A 90 -3.74 12.31 -16.32
C LYS A 90 -4.85 12.27 -15.27
N ILE A 91 -4.50 12.56 -14.01
CA ILE A 91 -5.48 12.68 -12.92
C ILE A 91 -6.45 13.81 -13.22
N ASP A 92 -5.95 14.99 -13.59
CA ASP A 92 -6.77 16.16 -13.90
C ASP A 92 -7.76 15.91 -15.05
N LYS A 93 -7.32 15.23 -16.11
CA LYS A 93 -8.19 14.84 -17.23
C LYS A 93 -9.32 13.95 -16.75
N GLN A 94 -9.01 12.87 -16.03
CA GLN A 94 -10.02 11.94 -15.55
C GLN A 94 -10.97 12.56 -14.53
N LEU A 95 -10.46 13.40 -13.63
CA LEU A 95 -11.31 14.13 -12.69
C LEU A 95 -12.22 15.12 -13.43
N SER A 96 -11.72 15.84 -14.43
CA SER A 96 -12.54 16.79 -15.19
C SER A 96 -13.75 16.12 -15.84
N GLU A 97 -13.62 14.88 -16.32
CA GLU A 97 -14.73 14.13 -16.92
C GLU A 97 -15.83 13.79 -15.91
N ILE A 98 -15.45 13.38 -14.70
CA ILE A 98 -16.39 13.01 -13.63
C ILE A 98 -17.12 14.26 -13.13
N PHE A 99 -16.35 15.29 -12.79
CA PHE A 99 -16.89 16.50 -12.19
C PHE A 99 -17.79 17.27 -13.16
N LYS A 100 -17.47 17.28 -14.46
CA LYS A 100 -18.35 17.79 -15.53
C LYS A 100 -19.68 17.03 -15.60
N LYS A 101 -19.66 15.69 -15.57
CA LYS A 101 -20.89 14.88 -15.58
C LYS A 101 -21.80 15.16 -14.38
N SER A 102 -21.20 15.50 -13.24
CA SER A 102 -21.93 15.83 -12.01
C SER A 102 -22.25 17.32 -11.83
N ASN A 103 -21.96 18.19 -12.81
CA ASN A 103 -22.11 19.65 -12.70
C ASN A 103 -21.44 20.26 -11.45
N LEU A 104 -20.26 19.74 -11.07
CA LEU A 104 -19.49 20.21 -9.93
C LEU A 104 -18.16 20.83 -10.38
N PRO A 105 -17.63 21.82 -9.64
CA PRO A 105 -16.31 22.36 -9.92
C PRO A 105 -15.24 21.29 -9.66
N LYS A 106 -14.25 21.21 -10.56
CA LYS A 106 -13.12 20.29 -10.41
C LYS A 106 -12.22 20.78 -9.27
N PRO A 107 -11.86 19.94 -8.30
CA PRO A 107 -10.87 20.31 -7.30
C PRO A 107 -9.48 20.49 -7.94
N ALA A 108 -8.72 21.47 -7.45
CA ALA A 108 -7.30 21.60 -7.70
C ALA A 108 -6.56 20.43 -7.01
N THR A 109 -5.87 19.61 -7.81
CA THR A 109 -5.11 18.47 -7.29
C THR A 109 -3.65 18.80 -7.08
N GLU A 110 -3.18 18.67 -5.84
CA GLU A 110 -1.78 18.78 -5.47
C GLU A 110 -1.22 17.38 -5.22
N VAL A 111 -0.17 17.00 -5.95
CA VAL A 111 0.49 15.70 -5.76
C VAL A 111 1.83 15.92 -5.06
N ILE A 112 1.95 15.39 -3.85
CA ILE A 112 3.14 15.46 -3.02
C ILE A 112 3.76 14.07 -2.91
N VAL A 113 5.07 13.98 -3.10
CA VAL A 113 5.82 12.74 -2.94
C VAL A 113 6.59 12.80 -1.63
N GLU A 114 6.35 11.82 -0.75
CA GLU A 114 7.02 11.69 0.54
C GLU A 114 7.94 10.47 0.51
N GLU A 115 9.21 10.68 0.87
CA GLU A 115 10.20 9.60 0.92
C GLU A 115 10.15 8.84 2.24
N VAL A 116 10.14 7.52 2.15
CA VAL A 116 10.20 6.63 3.30
C VAL A 116 11.62 6.14 3.52
N LYS A 117 12.24 6.55 4.63
CA LYS A 117 13.64 6.21 5.00
C LYS A 117 13.90 4.70 5.10
N LYS A 118 12.98 3.92 5.70
CA LYS A 118 13.10 2.46 5.89
C LYS A 118 11.99 1.71 5.15
N PRO A 119 12.11 1.49 3.83
CA PRO A 119 11.02 0.89 3.05
C PRO A 119 10.81 -0.59 3.35
N THR A 120 11.85 -1.30 3.81
CA THR A 120 11.75 -2.71 4.26
C THR A 120 10.89 -2.89 5.52
N ALA A 121 10.54 -1.79 6.20
CA ALA A 121 9.62 -1.83 7.33
C ALA A 121 8.15 -1.94 6.90
N TYR A 122 7.84 -1.82 5.61
CA TYR A 122 6.48 -1.80 5.10
C TYR A 122 6.14 -3.06 4.30
N ALA A 123 4.97 -3.64 4.60
CA ALA A 123 4.52 -4.87 3.97
C ALA A 123 4.30 -4.69 2.46
N SER A 124 3.78 -3.52 2.03
CA SER A 124 3.56 -3.18 0.63
C SER A 124 4.83 -3.29 -0.21
N TYR A 125 5.93 -2.72 0.29
CA TYR A 125 7.21 -2.73 -0.43
C TYR A 125 7.79 -4.15 -0.53
N LEU A 126 7.74 -4.92 0.56
CA LEU A 126 8.19 -6.31 0.57
C LEU A 126 7.35 -7.19 -0.35
N ALA A 127 6.03 -7.01 -0.38
CA ALA A 127 5.13 -7.73 -1.26
C ALA A 127 5.43 -7.43 -2.74
N GLN A 128 5.68 -6.16 -3.09
CA GLN A 128 6.06 -5.77 -4.46
C GLN A 128 7.39 -6.39 -4.89
N ILE A 129 8.41 -6.35 -4.03
CA ILE A 129 9.70 -7.00 -4.31
C ILE A 129 9.50 -8.50 -4.52
N ALA A 130 8.75 -9.16 -3.64
CA ALA A 130 8.48 -10.58 -3.75
C ALA A 130 7.78 -10.91 -5.07
N ALA A 131 6.79 -10.11 -5.46
CA ALA A 131 6.09 -10.28 -6.71
C ALA A 131 7.02 -10.12 -7.92
N ILE A 132 7.90 -9.10 -7.95
CA ILE A 132 8.89 -8.91 -9.02
C ILE A 132 9.85 -10.10 -9.11
N ASP A 133 10.36 -10.58 -7.97
CA ASP A 133 11.30 -11.70 -7.96
C ASP A 133 10.62 -13.01 -8.44
N ILE A 134 9.33 -13.21 -8.13
CA ILE A 134 8.53 -14.34 -8.63
C ILE A 134 8.26 -14.22 -10.14
N GLU A 135 7.98 -13.02 -10.64
CA GLU A 135 7.80 -12.76 -12.09
C GLU A 135 9.07 -13.06 -12.89
N LYS A 136 10.24 -12.88 -12.25
CA LYS A 136 11.55 -13.26 -12.80
C LYS A 136 11.85 -14.77 -12.71
N ASN A 137 10.84 -15.61 -12.47
CA ASN A 137 10.95 -17.06 -12.34
C ASN A 137 11.92 -17.53 -11.23
N LYS A 138 12.15 -16.74 -10.19
CA LYS A 138 12.95 -17.20 -9.04
C LYS A 138 12.14 -18.17 -8.19
N SER A 139 12.83 -19.11 -7.54
CA SER A 139 12.20 -20.08 -6.63
C SER A 139 11.44 -19.36 -5.51
N VAL A 140 10.14 -19.68 -5.36
CA VAL A 140 9.24 -19.03 -4.39
C VAL A 140 9.79 -19.14 -2.96
N ARG A 141 10.32 -20.31 -2.59
CA ARG A 141 10.92 -20.55 -1.27
C ARG A 141 12.16 -19.67 -1.04
N ALA A 142 13.00 -19.47 -2.06
CA ALA A 142 14.16 -18.60 -1.98
C ALA A 142 13.74 -17.12 -1.84
N VAL A 143 12.72 -16.70 -2.60
CA VAL A 143 12.15 -15.34 -2.49
C VAL A 143 11.59 -15.10 -1.10
N MET A 144 10.80 -16.02 -0.55
CA MET A 144 10.24 -15.89 0.80
C MET A 144 11.34 -15.75 1.87
N LYS A 145 12.38 -16.58 1.82
CA LYS A 145 13.53 -16.48 2.75
C LYS A 145 14.23 -15.12 2.66
N LYS A 146 14.54 -14.67 1.44
CA LYS A 146 15.16 -13.38 1.17
C LYS A 146 14.34 -12.20 1.70
N ILE A 147 13.01 -12.25 1.58
CA ILE A 147 12.12 -11.20 2.10
C ILE A 147 12.13 -11.20 3.63
N ILE A 148 12.12 -12.36 4.27
CA ILE A 148 12.23 -12.47 5.73
C ILE A 148 13.56 -11.90 6.21
N GLU A 149 14.68 -12.19 5.53
CA GLU A 149 15.99 -11.63 5.85
C GLU A 149 16.01 -10.10 5.74
N ARG A 150 15.40 -9.53 4.70
CA ARG A 150 15.28 -8.07 4.53
C ARG A 150 14.41 -7.42 5.61
N ALA A 151 13.36 -8.10 6.05
CA ALA A 151 12.51 -7.63 7.13
C ALA A 151 13.25 -7.70 8.48
N LYS A 152 14.00 -8.77 8.74
CA LYS A 152 14.81 -8.96 9.96
C LYS A 152 15.88 -7.89 10.17
N GLN A 153 16.39 -7.29 9.10
CA GLN A 153 17.37 -6.20 9.20
C GLN A 153 16.84 -5.00 9.97
N ASN A 154 15.51 -4.81 10.02
CA ASN A 154 14.90 -3.75 10.81
C ASN A 154 14.59 -4.25 12.22
N LYS A 155 15.18 -3.58 13.22
CA LYS A 155 14.95 -3.85 14.64
C LYS A 155 13.48 -3.67 15.07
N GLU A 156 12.72 -2.87 14.34
CA GLU A 156 11.29 -2.59 14.61
C GLU A 156 10.38 -3.78 14.27
N ILE A 157 10.86 -4.77 13.51
CA ILE A 157 10.05 -5.92 13.08
C ILE A 157 10.26 -7.09 14.03
N LEU A 158 9.21 -7.43 14.79
CA LEU A 158 9.19 -8.54 15.73
C LEU A 158 8.65 -9.85 15.12
N GLY A 159 8.02 -9.76 13.95
CA GLY A 159 7.60 -10.94 13.22
C GLY A 159 7.16 -10.68 11.80
N VAL A 160 7.27 -11.72 10.99
CA VAL A 160 7.00 -11.72 9.56
C VAL A 160 6.24 -12.99 9.23
N LYS A 161 5.16 -12.84 8.47
CA LYS A 161 4.47 -13.95 7.85
C LYS A 161 4.32 -13.67 6.38
N ILE A 162 4.66 -14.65 5.55
CA ILE A 162 4.48 -14.56 4.10
C ILE A 162 3.69 -15.77 3.67
N ARG A 163 2.66 -15.56 2.87
CA ARG A 163 1.89 -16.62 2.23
C ARG A 163 1.87 -16.36 0.74
N VAL A 164 2.30 -17.34 -0.03
CA VAL A 164 2.23 -17.32 -1.48
C VAL A 164 1.26 -18.41 -1.93
N SER A 165 0.34 -18.07 -2.83
CA SER A 165 -0.69 -18.99 -3.33
C SER A 165 -0.84 -18.85 -4.84
N GLY A 166 -0.83 -19.96 -5.55
CA GLY A 166 -0.91 -19.98 -7.01
C GLY A 166 -0.33 -21.27 -7.61
N ARG A 167 -0.02 -21.23 -8.90
CA ARG A 167 0.71 -22.28 -9.62
C ARG A 167 2.21 -22.14 -9.37
N LEU A 168 2.63 -22.50 -8.15
CA LEU A 168 4.02 -22.32 -7.70
C LEU A 168 4.97 -23.18 -8.54
N GLY A 169 5.91 -22.53 -9.23
CA GLY A 169 6.89 -23.18 -10.09
C GLY A 169 6.33 -23.72 -11.41
N GLY A 170 5.15 -23.26 -11.83
CA GLY A 170 4.50 -23.73 -13.07
C GLY A 170 3.74 -25.05 -12.93
N ALA A 171 3.60 -25.57 -11.70
CA ALA A 171 2.80 -26.75 -11.42
C ALA A 171 1.34 -26.60 -11.92
N ASN A 172 0.73 -27.70 -12.37
CA ASN A 172 -0.67 -27.69 -12.84
C ASN A 172 -1.68 -27.43 -11.72
N ILE A 173 -1.36 -27.85 -10.50
CA ILE A 173 -2.24 -27.72 -9.34
C ILE A 173 -1.86 -26.47 -8.53
N HIS A 174 -2.88 -25.72 -8.09
CA HIS A 174 -2.70 -24.60 -7.17
C HIS A 174 -2.18 -25.09 -5.82
N ARG A 175 -1.07 -24.51 -5.35
CA ARG A 175 -0.50 -24.77 -4.03
C ARG A 175 -0.40 -23.46 -3.24
N SER A 176 -0.45 -23.58 -1.92
CA SER A 176 -0.15 -22.45 -1.03
C SER A 176 0.98 -22.79 -0.09
N GLU A 177 2.03 -21.99 -0.12
CA GLU A 177 3.17 -22.08 0.79
C GLU A 177 3.13 -20.91 1.78
N MET A 178 3.58 -21.18 3.00
CA MET A 178 3.64 -20.18 4.06
C MET A 178 4.96 -20.34 4.82
N ILE A 179 5.62 -19.21 5.07
CA ILE A 179 6.78 -19.15 5.96
C ILE A 179 6.51 -18.05 6.99
N THR A 180 6.79 -18.36 8.24
CA THR A 180 6.65 -17.45 9.38
C THR A 180 7.97 -17.35 10.12
N TRP A 181 8.26 -16.15 10.62
CA TRP A 181 9.37 -15.89 11.52
C TRP A 181 8.91 -14.94 12.63
N GLY A 182 9.38 -15.16 13.85
CA GLY A 182 9.03 -14.31 15.00
C GLY A 182 7.57 -14.46 15.44
N ARG A 183 7.03 -13.39 16.05
CA ARG A 183 5.68 -13.38 16.65
C ARG A 183 4.66 -12.77 15.69
N MET A 184 3.47 -13.37 15.57
CA MET A 184 2.39 -12.86 14.72
C MET A 184 1.01 -12.97 15.38
N PRO A 185 0.69 -12.08 16.35
CA PRO A 185 -0.57 -12.13 17.09
C PRO A 185 -1.74 -11.50 16.30
N LEU A 186 -2.31 -12.24 15.34
CA LEU A 186 -3.38 -11.71 14.47
C LEU A 186 -4.66 -11.31 15.20
N SER A 187 -5.00 -12.00 16.30
CA SER A 187 -6.22 -11.74 17.08
C SER A 187 -6.08 -10.57 18.07
N LYS A 188 -4.86 -10.14 18.41
CA LYS A 188 -4.65 -9.02 19.33
C LYS A 188 -4.92 -7.70 18.58
N LEU A 189 -5.93 -6.95 19.03
CA LEU A 189 -6.29 -5.66 18.42
C LEU A 189 -5.20 -4.59 18.63
N ARG A 190 -4.53 -4.61 19.78
CA ARG A 190 -3.44 -3.67 20.11
C ARG A 190 -2.18 -3.85 19.26
N ALA A 191 -1.99 -5.03 18.65
CA ALA A 191 -0.83 -5.35 17.84
C ALA A 191 -0.79 -4.53 16.55
N LYS A 192 0.32 -3.83 16.29
CA LYS A 192 0.52 -3.08 15.05
C LYS A 192 0.97 -4.05 13.96
N ILE A 193 0.04 -4.42 13.08
CA ILE A 193 0.28 -5.39 12.01
C ILE A 193 0.04 -4.72 10.66
N ASP A 194 1.13 -4.52 9.92
CA ASP A 194 1.08 -4.06 8.55
C ASP A 194 0.81 -5.25 7.61
N TYR A 195 -0.13 -5.10 6.70
CA TYR A 195 -0.58 -6.13 5.78
C TYR A 195 -0.62 -5.60 4.35
N ALA A 196 -0.05 -6.37 3.44
CA ALA A 196 -0.15 -6.10 2.01
C ALA A 196 -0.43 -7.36 1.21
N PHE A 197 -1.12 -7.15 0.10
CA PHE A 197 -1.38 -8.16 -0.92
C PHE A 197 -0.93 -7.61 -2.26
N GLU A 198 -0.15 -8.41 -2.98
CA GLU A 198 0.31 -8.11 -4.33
C GLU A 198 0.18 -9.34 -5.22
N GLU A 199 -0.04 -9.08 -6.51
CA GLU A 199 -0.18 -10.11 -7.52
C GLU A 199 1.07 -10.17 -8.40
N ALA A 200 1.60 -11.36 -8.60
CA ALA A 200 2.69 -11.64 -9.53
C ALA A 200 2.10 -12.25 -10.81
N LEU A 201 2.33 -11.58 -11.94
CA LEU A 201 1.87 -12.00 -13.26
C LEU A 201 2.93 -12.90 -13.89
N THR A 202 2.73 -14.21 -13.76
CA THR A 202 3.63 -15.21 -14.35
C THR A 202 3.08 -15.73 -15.67
N LYS A 203 3.93 -16.38 -16.48
CA LYS A 203 3.51 -17.01 -17.74
C LYS A 203 2.37 -18.02 -17.56
N TYR A 204 2.32 -18.69 -16.41
CA TYR A 204 1.36 -19.76 -16.12
C TYR A 204 0.09 -19.27 -15.41
N GLY A 205 -0.02 -17.97 -15.14
CA GLY A 205 -1.14 -17.34 -14.45
C GLY A 205 -0.71 -16.41 -13.32
N ILE A 206 -1.64 -16.14 -12.42
CA ILE A 206 -1.46 -15.18 -11.32
C ILE A 206 -1.02 -15.92 -10.05
N ILE A 207 0.01 -15.41 -9.39
CA ILE A 207 0.44 -15.86 -8.07
C ILE A 207 0.20 -14.73 -7.07
N GLY A 208 -0.61 -15.00 -6.05
CA GLY A 208 -0.90 -14.05 -4.99
C GLY A 208 0.16 -14.11 -3.88
N VAL A 209 0.68 -12.94 -3.48
CA VAL A 209 1.64 -12.79 -2.39
C VAL A 209 0.99 -11.96 -1.28
N LYS A 210 0.87 -12.56 -0.09
CA LYS A 210 0.37 -11.89 1.12
C LYS A 210 1.51 -11.78 2.12
N VAL A 211 1.77 -10.58 2.60
CA VAL A 211 2.80 -10.28 3.60
C VAL A 211 2.15 -9.65 4.81
N TRP A 212 2.50 -10.14 5.99
CA TRP A 212 2.17 -9.53 7.28
C TRP A 212 3.47 -9.21 8.01
N LEU A 213 3.56 -8.00 8.56
CA LEU A 213 4.66 -7.55 9.41
C LEU A 213 4.11 -7.12 10.76
N TYR A 214 4.66 -7.65 11.83
CA TYR A 214 4.34 -7.24 13.19
C TYR A 214 5.42 -6.29 13.71
N LYS A 215 5.00 -5.09 14.12
CA LYS A 215 5.86 -3.97 14.54
C LYS A 215 5.87 -3.71 16.05
N GLY A 216 5.28 -4.61 16.86
CA GLY A 216 5.07 -4.38 18.30
C GLY A 216 3.64 -4.00 18.66
N ASP A 217 3.41 -3.85 19.96
CA ASP A 217 2.13 -3.43 20.53
C ASP A 217 2.12 -1.90 20.76
N LEU A 218 0.93 -1.27 20.72
CA LEU A 218 0.77 0.19 20.85
C LEU A 218 1.45 0.81 22.10
N GLU A 219 1.49 0.09 23.22
CA GLU A 219 2.09 0.57 24.47
C GLU A 219 3.62 0.66 24.39
N GLU A 220 4.26 -0.12 23.51
CA GLU A 220 5.71 -0.10 23.28
C GLU A 220 6.13 1.05 22.33
N ILE A 221 5.19 1.79 21.74
CA ILE A 221 5.44 2.84 20.73
C ILE A 221 5.34 4.27 21.33
N LYS A 222 5.08 4.41 22.64
CA LYS A 222 4.78 5.70 23.32
C LYS A 222 5.95 6.71 23.48
N GLU A 223 7.06 6.57 22.77
CA GLU A 223 8.07 7.64 22.67
C GLU A 223 7.97 8.37 21.31
N GLY A 224 7.04 9.34 21.21
CA GLY A 224 6.92 10.26 20.06
C GLY A 224 5.65 11.11 20.13
N PRO A 225 5.74 12.39 19.72
CA PRO A 225 5.42 13.54 20.56
C PRO A 225 3.93 13.62 20.92
N SER A 226 3.69 13.92 22.18
CA SER A 226 2.43 14.47 22.69
C SER A 226 2.01 15.64 21.80
N ILE A 227 0.83 15.51 21.19
CA ILE A 227 0.12 16.67 20.69
C ILE A 227 -0.25 17.45 21.96
N GLU A 228 0.48 18.52 22.24
CA GLU A 228 0.05 19.54 23.19
C GLU A 228 -1.27 20.11 22.64
N GLU A 229 -2.37 19.69 23.25
CA GLU A 229 -3.64 20.37 23.13
C GLU A 229 -3.49 21.73 23.81
N ARG A 230 -3.74 22.79 23.04
CA ARG A 230 -3.86 24.17 23.51
C ARG A 230 -5.07 24.33 24.41
#